data_AF-A0A1I3DJD7-F1
#
_entry.id   AF-A0A1I3DJD7-F1
#
_cell.length_a   1.000
_cell.length_b   1.000
_cell.length_c   1.000
_cell.angle_alpha   90.00
_cell.angle_beta   90.00
_cell.angle_gamma   90.00
#
_symmetry.space_group_name_H-M   'P 1'
#
loop_
_entity.id
_entity.type
_entity.pdbx_description
1 polymer ?
#
loop_
_entity_poly.entity_id
_entity_poly.type
_entity_poly.pdbx_seq_one_letter_code
_entity_poly.pdbx_strand_id
1 'polypeptide(L)'
;MDGHDWTDDRAIRRALDWPFEGLRESVENGRLWWPEWGKWPSSARAREETLRDIVSRAPKLIPLIAHRYLPEQPHEAGNPVFSIYGIDAIHYGANLNDYFEREFTGWNSKPWPAQIKYIPFWSELVERFAQDRNNS
;
A
#
# COMPACT_ATOMS: atom_id res chain seq x y z
N MET A 1 -9.49 8.38 -18.16
CA MET A 1 -8.68 8.54 -16.94
C MET A 1 -9.27 7.56 -15.96
N ASP A 2 -8.49 6.56 -15.55
CA ASP A 2 -8.95 5.38 -14.81
C ASP A 2 -9.04 5.64 -13.30
N GLY A 3 -9.56 6.82 -12.93
CA GLY A 3 -9.87 7.16 -11.55
C GLY A 3 -11.13 6.46 -11.09
N HIS A 4 -11.24 6.21 -9.78
CA HIS A 4 -12.48 5.65 -9.23
C HIS A 4 -13.63 6.65 -9.38
N ASP A 5 -14.80 6.16 -9.77
CA ASP A 5 -16.05 6.91 -9.66
C ASP A 5 -16.45 6.97 -8.19
N TRP A 6 -16.24 8.14 -7.57
CA TRP A 6 -16.55 8.38 -6.16
C TRP A 6 -18.05 8.38 -5.86
N THR A 7 -18.90 8.32 -6.87
CA THR A 7 -20.35 8.14 -6.73
C THR A 7 -20.80 6.68 -6.85
N ASP A 8 -19.91 5.77 -7.27
CA ASP A 8 -20.16 4.33 -7.24
C ASP A 8 -19.59 3.72 -5.95
N ASP A 9 -20.45 3.62 -4.93
CA ASP A 9 -20.15 2.99 -3.64
C ASP A 9 -19.49 1.61 -3.77
N ARG A 10 -19.87 0.81 -4.79
CA ARG A 10 -19.29 -0.53 -4.97
C ARG A 10 -17.87 -0.45 -5.51
N ALA A 11 -17.59 0.50 -6.40
CA ALA A 11 -16.25 0.73 -6.89
C ALA A 11 -15.33 1.19 -5.76
N ILE A 12 -15.78 2.14 -4.93
CA ILE A 12 -15.00 2.65 -3.80
C ILE A 12 -14.76 1.57 -2.74
N ARG A 13 -15.77 0.75 -2.40
CA ARG A 13 -15.58 -0.39 -1.48
C ARG A 13 -14.52 -1.37 -2.01
N ARG A 14 -14.58 -1.74 -3.29
CA ARG A 14 -13.55 -2.59 -3.90
C ARG A 14 -12.16 -1.97 -3.81
N ALA A 15 -12.03 -0.67 -4.05
CA ALA A 15 -10.75 0.02 -3.94
C ALA A 15 -10.22 0.04 -2.49
N LEU A 16 -11.09 0.25 -1.51
CA LEU A 16 -10.74 0.22 -0.08
C LEU A 16 -10.34 -1.18 0.40
N ASP A 17 -11.02 -2.22 -0.08
CA ASP A 17 -10.77 -3.61 0.33
C ASP A 17 -9.53 -4.21 -0.37
N TRP A 18 -9.15 -3.67 -1.53
CA TRP A 18 -8.10 -4.21 -2.39
C TRP A 18 -6.76 -4.50 -1.69
N PRO A 19 -6.17 -3.58 -0.89
CA PRO A 19 -4.93 -3.86 -0.18
C PRO A 19 -5.06 -5.04 0.78
N PHE A 20 -6.16 -5.11 1.54
CA PHE A 20 -6.39 -6.19 2.49
C PHE A 20 -6.54 -7.54 1.78
N GLU A 21 -7.32 -7.61 0.69
CA GLU A 21 -7.50 -8.84 -0.08
C GLU A 21 -6.17 -9.33 -0.67
N GLY A 22 -5.34 -8.43 -1.20
CA GLY A 22 -4.02 -8.77 -1.72
C GLY A 22 -3.06 -9.31 -0.66
N LEU A 23 -3.09 -8.76 0.55
CA LEU A 23 -2.33 -9.26 1.70
C LEU A 23 -2.87 -10.62 2.15
N ARG A 24 -4.19 -10.78 2.24
CA ARG A 24 -4.86 -12.04 2.63
C ARG A 24 -4.49 -13.17 1.68
N GLU A 25 -4.56 -12.95 0.38
CA GLU A 25 -4.12 -13.92 -0.62
C GLU A 25 -2.64 -14.28 -0.49
N SER A 26 -1.79 -13.31 -0.13
CA SER A 26 -0.37 -13.55 0.05
C SER A 26 -0.04 -14.34 1.32
N VAL A 27 -0.82 -14.15 2.39
CA VAL A 27 -0.80 -15.02 3.57
C VAL A 27 -1.29 -16.43 3.21
N GLU A 28 -2.37 -16.57 2.44
CA GLU A 28 -2.84 -17.93 2.11
C GLU A 28 -1.85 -18.71 1.25
N ASN A 29 -1.10 -18.01 0.40
CA ASN A 29 -0.09 -18.60 -0.48
C ASN A 29 1.31 -18.73 0.13
N GLY A 30 1.49 -18.46 1.43
CA GLY A 30 2.80 -18.62 2.08
C GLY A 30 3.84 -17.55 1.73
N ARG A 31 3.43 -16.45 1.08
CA ARG A 31 4.35 -15.39 0.61
C ARG A 31 4.51 -14.24 1.62
N LEU A 32 3.59 -14.13 2.57
CA LEU A 32 3.58 -13.06 3.57
C LEU A 32 3.35 -13.64 4.95
N TRP A 33 4.36 -13.53 5.82
CA TRP A 33 4.22 -13.59 7.26
C TRP A 33 5.51 -13.12 7.91
N TRP A 34 5.44 -11.98 8.59
CA TRP A 34 6.61 -11.41 9.22
C TRP A 34 6.88 -12.10 10.56
N PRO A 35 8.15 -12.35 10.93
CA PRO A 35 8.48 -12.99 12.22
C PRO A 35 7.87 -12.28 13.43
N GLU A 36 7.74 -10.96 13.36
CA GLU A 36 7.17 -10.09 14.39
C GLU A 36 5.66 -10.29 14.58
N TRP A 37 4.97 -10.93 13.62
CA TRP A 37 3.56 -11.32 13.74
C TRP A 37 3.38 -12.62 14.52
N GLY A 38 4.47 -13.24 14.96
CA GLY A 38 4.47 -14.46 15.76
C GLY A 38 4.42 -15.73 14.91
N LYS A 39 3.95 -16.82 15.51
CA LYS A 39 3.89 -18.13 14.84
C LYS A 39 2.76 -18.14 13.81
N TRP A 40 3.06 -18.68 12.63
CA TRP A 40 2.07 -18.96 11.59
C TRP A 40 0.90 -19.83 12.13
N PRO A 41 -0.34 -19.30 12.16
CA PRO A 41 -1.50 -20.05 12.62
C PRO A 41 -1.83 -21.23 11.68
N SER A 42 -2.29 -22.34 12.25
CA SER A 42 -2.58 -23.57 11.49
C SER A 42 -3.89 -23.53 10.69
N SER A 43 -4.82 -22.64 11.04
CA SER A 43 -6.10 -22.51 10.33
C SER A 43 -6.17 -21.24 9.50
N ALA A 44 -6.82 -21.29 8.33
CA ALA A 44 -7.07 -20.12 7.49
C ALA A 44 -7.83 -19.01 8.24
N ARG A 45 -8.86 -19.37 9.02
CA ARG A 45 -9.60 -18.43 9.84
C ARG A 45 -8.71 -17.66 10.82
N ALA A 46 -7.84 -18.36 11.55
CA ALA A 46 -6.93 -17.70 12.49
C ALA A 46 -5.89 -16.81 11.80
N ARG A 47 -5.43 -17.20 10.59
CA ARG A 47 -4.54 -16.37 9.77
C ARG A 47 -5.21 -15.07 9.36
N GLU A 48 -6.43 -15.15 8.85
CA GLU A 48 -7.20 -13.98 8.44
C GLU A 48 -7.54 -13.07 9.63
N GLU A 49 -8.00 -13.63 10.75
CA GLU A 49 -8.29 -12.85 11.98
C GLU A 49 -7.04 -12.11 12.48
N THR A 50 -5.89 -12.77 12.50
CA THR A 50 -4.62 -12.15 12.89
C THR A 50 -4.21 -11.06 11.90
N LEU A 51 -4.34 -11.31 10.59
CA LEU A 51 -4.04 -10.31 9.57
C LEU A 51 -4.95 -9.08 9.70
N ARG A 52 -6.25 -9.26 9.96
CA ARG A 52 -7.20 -8.16 10.18
C ARG A 52 -6.77 -7.29 11.36
N ASP A 53 -6.38 -7.91 12.47
CA ASP A 53 -5.88 -7.19 13.65
C ASP A 53 -4.60 -6.39 13.35
N ILE A 54 -3.66 -6.99 12.62
CA ILE A 54 -2.41 -6.32 12.20
C ILE A 54 -2.72 -5.11 11.30
N VAL A 55 -3.48 -5.32 10.23
CA VAL A 55 -3.80 -4.26 9.25
C VAL A 55 -4.67 -3.17 9.87
N SER A 56 -5.51 -3.50 10.86
CA SER A 56 -6.33 -2.49 11.57
C SER A 56 -5.52 -1.44 12.33
N ARG A 57 -4.25 -1.74 12.64
CA ARG A 57 -3.30 -0.84 13.31
C ARG A 57 -2.49 -0.01 12.32
N ALA A 58 -2.52 -0.34 11.03
CA ALA A 58 -1.87 0.44 9.99
C ALA A 58 -2.70 1.70 9.65
N PRO A 59 -2.05 2.79 9.20
CA PRO A 59 -2.77 3.94 8.65
C PRO A 59 -3.75 3.50 7.56
N LYS A 60 -5.01 3.97 7.59
CA LYS A 60 -5.95 3.63 6.52
C LYS A 60 -5.50 4.24 5.21
N LEU A 61 -5.81 3.54 4.12
CA LEU A 61 -5.46 3.93 2.77
C LEU A 61 -6.65 4.56 2.07
N ILE A 62 -6.45 5.78 1.58
CA ILE A 62 -7.40 6.52 0.75
C ILE A 62 -7.08 6.18 -0.70
N PRO A 63 -7.99 5.58 -1.47
CA PRO A 63 -7.74 5.21 -2.85
C PRO A 63 -7.61 6.46 -3.73
N LEU A 64 -6.64 6.44 -4.64
CA LEU A 64 -6.42 7.44 -5.70
C LEU A 64 -6.69 6.77 -7.06
N ILE A 65 -5.90 7.04 -8.10
CA ILE A 65 -6.09 6.39 -9.41
C ILE A 65 -5.61 4.93 -9.32
N ALA A 66 -6.34 3.99 -9.91
CA ALA A 66 -5.99 2.56 -9.95
C ALA A 66 -5.60 1.99 -8.56
N HIS A 67 -4.41 1.38 -8.45
CA HIS A 67 -3.87 0.78 -7.23
C HIS A 67 -2.99 1.74 -6.42
N ARG A 68 -3.29 3.04 -6.47
CA ARG A 68 -2.55 4.09 -5.75
C ARG A 68 -3.30 4.49 -4.49
N TYR A 69 -2.55 4.73 -3.42
CA TYR A 69 -3.14 5.00 -2.12
C TYR A 69 -2.36 6.08 -1.36
N LEU A 70 -3.09 7.00 -0.74
CA LEU A 70 -2.56 7.97 0.22
C LEU A 70 -2.90 7.48 1.64
N PRO A 71 -1.94 7.36 2.56
CA PRO A 71 -2.26 7.03 3.95
C PRO A 71 -2.92 8.23 4.65
N GLU A 72 -3.94 7.96 5.45
CA GLU A 72 -4.63 9.00 6.22
C GLU A 72 -3.73 9.60 7.30
N GLN A 73 -2.81 8.80 7.86
CA GLN A 73 -1.90 9.21 8.94
C GLN A 73 -0.44 9.28 8.46
N PRO A 74 0.35 10.23 9.02
CA PRO A 74 -0.07 11.29 9.96
C PRO A 74 -0.99 12.33 9.29
N HIS A 75 -1.85 13.02 10.05
CA HIS A 75 -2.80 14.03 9.53
C HIS A 75 -2.10 15.35 9.15
N GLU A 76 -1.13 15.27 8.24
CA GLU A 76 -0.28 16.37 7.81
C GLU A 76 0.09 16.20 6.33
N ALA A 77 0.61 17.28 5.73
CA ALA A 77 1.09 17.23 4.36
C ALA A 77 2.36 16.39 4.22
N GLY A 78 2.65 15.97 2.98
CA GLY A 78 3.91 15.28 2.66
C GLY A 78 3.90 13.76 2.93
N ASN A 79 2.73 13.15 3.15
CA ASN A 79 2.62 11.70 3.18
C ASN A 79 2.88 11.13 1.78
N PRO A 80 3.65 10.03 1.66
CA PRO A 80 3.92 9.41 0.37
C PRO A 80 2.66 8.76 -0.19
N VAL A 81 2.62 8.64 -1.52
CA VAL A 81 1.64 7.83 -2.22
C VAL A 81 2.26 6.47 -2.50
N PHE A 82 1.54 5.41 -2.15
CA PHE A 82 1.93 4.03 -2.41
C PHE A 82 1.23 3.49 -3.65
N SER A 83 1.91 2.62 -4.38
CA SER A 83 1.30 1.71 -5.34
C SER A 83 1.31 0.31 -4.75
N ILE A 84 0.14 -0.32 -4.56
CA ILE A 84 0.04 -1.61 -3.87
C ILE A 84 -0.72 -2.62 -4.73
N TYR A 85 -0.04 -3.70 -5.12
CA TYR A 85 -0.60 -4.82 -5.86
C TYR A 85 -0.25 -6.14 -5.17
N GLY A 86 -1.19 -6.68 -4.39
CA GLY A 86 -0.88 -7.81 -3.51
C GLY A 86 0.08 -7.38 -2.39
N ILE A 87 1.27 -7.97 -2.38
CA ILE A 87 2.40 -7.58 -1.51
C ILE A 87 3.45 -6.76 -2.24
N ASP A 88 3.40 -6.64 -3.57
CA ASP A 88 4.28 -5.75 -4.32
C ASP A 88 3.85 -4.31 -4.06
N ALA A 89 4.63 -3.63 -3.23
CA ALA A 89 4.39 -2.26 -2.80
C ALA A 89 5.60 -1.40 -3.15
N ILE A 90 5.34 -0.25 -3.77
CA ILE A 90 6.37 0.77 -4.05
C ILE A 90 5.87 2.16 -3.67
N HIS A 91 6.81 3.09 -3.49
CA HIS A 91 6.48 4.51 -3.53
C HIS A 91 6.12 4.91 -4.97
N TYR A 92 5.02 5.63 -5.13
CA TYR A 92 4.56 6.21 -6.39
C TYR A 92 4.49 7.73 -6.37
N GLY A 93 4.75 8.33 -5.20
CA GLY A 93 5.10 9.73 -5.06
C GLY A 93 5.62 9.97 -3.64
N ALA A 94 6.62 10.83 -3.49
CA ALA A 94 7.13 11.23 -2.17
C ALA A 94 6.12 12.09 -1.40
N ASN A 95 5.16 12.69 -2.10
CA ASN A 95 3.99 13.39 -1.58
C ASN A 95 2.90 13.45 -2.66
N LEU A 96 1.73 14.01 -2.36
CA LEU A 96 0.61 14.07 -3.31
C LEU A 96 0.91 14.89 -4.59
N ASN A 97 1.68 15.98 -4.48
CA ASN A 97 2.08 16.76 -5.66
C ASN A 97 3.08 15.96 -6.53
N ASP A 98 4.08 15.36 -5.90
CA ASP A 98 5.06 14.47 -6.54
C ASP A 98 4.37 13.31 -7.27
N TYR A 99 3.34 12.73 -6.66
CA TYR A 99 2.50 11.70 -7.25
C TYR A 99 1.83 12.16 -8.54
N PHE A 100 1.12 13.29 -8.54
CA PHE A 100 0.41 13.74 -9.74
C PHE A 100 1.38 14.04 -10.88
N GLU A 101 2.54 14.64 -10.59
CA GLU A 101 3.58 14.83 -11.59
C GLU A 101 4.02 13.49 -12.19
N ARG A 102 4.33 12.48 -11.37
CA ARG A 102 4.75 11.14 -11.85
C ARG A 102 3.65 10.39 -12.59
N GLU A 103 2.40 10.51 -12.15
CA GLU A 103 1.24 9.87 -12.78
C GLU A 103 1.03 10.37 -14.21
N PHE A 104 1.19 11.67 -14.44
CA PHE A 104 0.88 12.29 -15.73
C PHE A 104 2.10 12.56 -16.62
N THR A 105 3.32 12.54 -16.08
CA THR A 105 4.55 12.78 -16.84
C THR A 105 5.51 11.58 -16.86
N GLY A 106 5.21 10.53 -16.10
CA GLY A 106 5.99 9.30 -16.01
C GLY A 106 6.71 9.13 -14.67
N TRP A 107 6.82 7.88 -14.21
CA TRP A 107 7.36 7.53 -12.88
C TRP A 107 8.80 8.01 -12.67
N ASN A 108 9.63 7.98 -13.72
CA ASN A 108 11.03 8.44 -13.72
C ASN A 108 11.21 9.86 -14.29
N SER A 109 10.13 10.65 -14.37
CA SER A 109 10.17 12.02 -14.91
C SER A 109 11.13 12.94 -14.13
N LYS A 110 11.39 12.62 -12.86
CA LYS A 110 12.30 13.38 -11.99
C LYS A 110 12.94 12.49 -10.93
N PRO A 111 14.10 12.90 -10.38
CA PRO A 111 14.78 12.18 -9.30
C PRO A 111 13.88 11.98 -8.08
N TRP A 112 14.11 10.88 -7.36
CA TRP A 112 13.50 10.67 -6.05
C TRP A 112 14.23 11.49 -4.98
N PRO A 113 13.52 12.04 -3.98
CA PRO A 113 14.19 12.64 -2.83
C PRO A 113 14.97 11.59 -2.04
N ALA A 114 16.06 12.01 -1.40
CA ALA A 114 16.90 11.11 -0.62
C ALA A 114 16.19 10.46 0.57
N GLN A 115 15.12 11.10 1.07
CA GLN A 115 14.28 10.57 2.13
C GLN A 115 12.81 10.72 1.73
N ILE A 116 12.07 9.64 1.92
CA ILE A 116 10.62 9.61 1.81
C ILE A 116 10.08 9.39 3.23
N LYS A 117 9.00 10.10 3.59
CA LYS A 117 8.42 9.99 4.92
C LYS A 117 8.00 8.55 5.18
N TYR A 118 8.46 8.00 6.30
CA TYR A 118 8.11 6.66 6.73
C TYR A 118 6.67 6.61 7.26
N ILE A 119 5.91 5.64 6.79
CA ILE A 119 4.54 5.34 7.22
C ILE A 119 4.53 3.93 7.80
N PRO A 120 4.16 3.75 9.08
CA PRO A 120 4.13 2.43 9.71
C PRO A 120 3.37 1.42 8.88
N PHE A 121 3.86 0.17 8.86
CA PHE A 121 3.37 -0.95 8.07
C PHE A 121 3.55 -0.80 6.55
N TRP A 122 3.11 0.30 5.93
CA TRP A 122 3.15 0.45 4.47
C TRP A 122 4.56 0.70 3.94
N SER A 123 5.37 1.50 4.62
CA SER A 123 6.79 1.65 4.28
C SER A 123 7.58 0.36 4.51
N GLU A 124 7.25 -0.42 5.54
CA GLU A 124 7.87 -1.72 5.78
C GLU A 124 7.51 -2.74 4.69
N LEU A 125 6.26 -2.70 4.21
CA LEU A 125 5.81 -3.50 3.07
C LEU A 125 6.63 -3.15 1.81
N VAL A 126 6.85 -1.86 1.56
CA VAL A 126 7.73 -1.40 0.47
C VAL A 126 9.16 -1.91 0.68
N GLU A 127 9.75 -1.73 1.86
CA GLU A 127 11.13 -2.15 2.13
C GLU A 127 11.34 -3.65 1.97
N ARG A 128 10.34 -4.48 2.31
CA ARG A 128 10.44 -5.94 2.25
C ARG A 128 10.11 -6.54 0.89
N PHE A 129 9.30 -5.85 0.07
CA PHE A 129 8.74 -6.44 -1.15
C PHE A 129 8.87 -5.60 -2.41
N ALA A 130 9.32 -4.34 -2.31
CA ALA A 130 9.74 -3.63 -3.50
C ALA A 130 10.88 -4.43 -4.13
N GLN A 131 10.58 -5.06 -5.27
CA GLN A 131 11.63 -5.54 -6.18
C GLN A 131 12.57 -4.35 -6.47
N ASP A 132 13.86 -4.59 -6.76
CA ASP A 132 15.01 -3.64 -6.92
C ASP A 132 14.80 -2.43 -7.89
N ARG A 133 13.63 -1.80 -7.87
CA ARG A 133 13.15 -0.67 -8.66
C ARG A 133 13.47 0.65 -7.98
N ASN A 134 13.66 0.66 -6.66
CA ASN A 134 14.08 1.85 -5.91
C ASN A 134 15.57 2.20 -6.11
N ASN A 135 16.32 1.39 -6.88
CA ASN A 135 17.75 1.54 -7.12
C ASN A 135 18.13 1.68 -8.62
N SER A 136 17.16 1.92 -9.51
CA SER A 136 17.38 2.10 -10.95
C SER A 136 17.19 3.54 -11.39
#